data_AF-A0A945MU35-F1
#
_entry.id   AF-A0A945MU35-F1
#
_cell.length_a   1.000
_cell.length_b   1.000
_cell.length_c   1.000
_cell.angle_alpha   90.00
_cell.angle_beta   90.00
_cell.angle_gamma   90.00
#
_symmetry.space_group_name_H-M   'P 1'
#
loop_
_entity.id
_entity.type
_entity.pdbx_description
1 polymer ?
#
loop_
_entity_poly.entity_id
_entity_poly.type
_entity_poly.pdbx_seq_one_letter_code
_entity_poly.pdbx_strand_id
1 'polypeptide(L)'
;MTEIQNKKKDGRRKWWIIGILLIVVPAGAFLATNQLAAPTESSIPSYPVQQGEFVISLKLKGGELEAIEAENIVAPRVRGQLKIVELFPEGEQVEVGDLLVQFEQTDFNKRVMDAEQQVESAKADMEKTQAIHKSEISKLKADIKNMEANLRLAELKVERMIFEATVQKEEAEIEARKAGLSNEQALEKLESQKIINGAEVKKRQLEIERKERELVKARKELASTTINAEKPGLVVYGKVWKGERPEKIRVGDEVWGGVNV
;
A
#
# COMPACT_ATOMS: atom_id res chain seq x y z
N MET A 1 25.56 -92.67 135.95
CA MET A 1 24.66 -93.84 135.99
C MET A 1 23.57 -93.60 134.95
N THR A 2 23.33 -94.55 134.04
CA THR A 2 22.16 -94.68 133.12
C THR A 2 21.74 -93.52 132.18
N GLU A 3 22.17 -93.62 130.92
CA GLU A 3 21.32 -93.92 129.72
C GLU A 3 20.15 -93.01 129.18
N ILE A 4 20.34 -92.55 127.92
CA ILE A 4 19.54 -92.87 126.68
C ILE A 4 18.34 -92.01 126.15
N GLN A 5 18.52 -91.51 124.90
CA GLN A 5 17.57 -91.33 123.74
C GLN A 5 16.56 -90.12 123.62
N ASN A 6 16.69 -89.27 122.57
CA ASN A 6 15.89 -89.16 121.29
C ASN A 6 14.65 -88.19 121.33
N LYS A 7 14.08 -87.61 120.24
CA LYS A 7 14.35 -87.62 118.77
C LYS A 7 13.89 -86.31 118.03
N LYS A 8 13.89 -86.37 116.68
CA LYS A 8 13.37 -85.46 115.60
C LYS A 8 11.88 -85.02 115.71
N LYS A 9 11.31 -84.11 114.89
CA LYS A 9 11.71 -82.96 114.00
C LYS A 9 10.50 -82.69 113.09
N ASP A 10 10.02 -81.45 112.91
CA ASP A 10 9.33 -81.10 111.64
C ASP A 10 9.31 -79.60 111.30
N GLY A 11 9.36 -79.28 110.01
CA GLY A 11 9.48 -77.90 109.51
C GLY A 11 8.93 -77.71 108.11
N ARG A 12 7.67 -77.29 107.99
CA ARG A 12 6.97 -77.03 106.72
C ARG A 12 6.08 -75.77 106.68
N ARG A 13 6.12 -74.90 107.70
CA ARG A 13 5.18 -73.74 107.82
C ARG A 13 5.67 -72.39 107.28
N LYS A 14 6.88 -72.28 106.71
CA LYS A 14 7.48 -70.98 106.30
C LYS A 14 7.47 -70.64 104.80
N TRP A 15 7.04 -71.55 103.91
CA TRP A 15 7.19 -71.36 102.45
C TRP A 15 6.01 -70.68 101.74
N TRP A 16 4.79 -70.70 102.28
CA TRP A 16 3.61 -70.10 101.61
C TRP A 16 3.61 -68.56 101.61
N ILE A 17 4.25 -67.93 102.59
CA ILE A 17 4.31 -66.46 102.72
C ILE A 17 5.13 -65.85 101.56
N ILE A 18 6.17 -66.55 101.11
CA ILE A 18 7.05 -66.10 100.01
C ILE A 18 6.30 -66.12 98.67
N GLY A 19 5.44 -67.13 98.44
CA GLY A 19 4.65 -67.26 97.21
C GLY A 19 3.61 -66.14 97.03
N ILE A 20 2.95 -65.71 98.10
CA ILE A 20 1.95 -64.63 98.05
C ILE A 20 2.63 -63.29 97.73
N LEU A 21 3.77 -63.00 98.35
CA LEU A 21 4.48 -61.74 98.17
C LEU A 21 5.03 -61.58 96.75
N LEU A 22 5.38 -62.68 96.08
CA LEU A 22 5.86 -62.71 94.69
C LEU A 22 4.77 -62.42 93.64
N ILE A 23 3.48 -62.54 94.00
CA ILE A 23 2.35 -62.27 93.09
C ILE A 23 1.79 -60.86 93.32
N VAL A 24 1.71 -60.40 94.57
CA VAL A 24 1.10 -59.10 94.91
C VAL A 24 1.94 -57.92 94.42
N VAL A 25 3.28 -58.01 94.48
CA VAL A 25 4.18 -56.92 94.04
C VAL A 25 4.08 -56.62 92.52
N PRO A 26 4.18 -57.60 91.60
CA PRO A 26 4.02 -57.31 90.17
C PRO A 26 2.59 -56.91 89.80
N ALA A 27 1.57 -57.45 90.47
CA ALA A 27 0.17 -57.03 90.25
C ALA A 27 -0.06 -55.56 90.67
N GLY A 28 0.51 -55.14 91.81
CA GLY A 28 0.47 -53.75 92.26
C GLY A 28 1.20 -52.80 91.31
N ALA A 29 2.37 -53.19 90.80
CA ALA A 29 3.12 -52.40 89.81
C ALA A 29 2.34 -52.22 88.50
N PHE A 30 1.72 -53.29 87.98
CA PHE A 30 0.93 -53.24 86.74
C PHE A 30 -0.32 -52.37 86.85
N LEU A 31 -1.01 -52.41 88.01
CA LEU A 31 -2.16 -51.54 88.28
C LEU A 31 -1.76 -50.07 88.49
N ALA A 32 -0.58 -49.80 89.06
CA ALA A 32 -0.06 -48.45 89.18
C ALA A 32 0.30 -47.82 87.83
N THR A 33 0.88 -48.58 86.89
CA THR A 33 1.21 -48.07 85.55
C THR A 33 -0.02 -47.67 84.73
N ASN A 34 -1.19 -48.28 84.98
CA ASN A 34 -2.42 -47.96 84.26
C ASN A 34 -3.18 -46.73 84.82
N GLN A 35 -2.74 -46.17 85.95
CA GLN A 35 -3.33 -44.97 86.56
C GLN A 35 -2.52 -43.68 86.27
N LEU A 36 -1.43 -43.79 85.51
CA LEU A 36 -0.56 -42.68 85.10
C LEU A 36 -0.74 -42.28 83.63
N ALA A 37 -1.86 -42.68 83.00
CA ALA A 37 -2.24 -42.21 81.68
C ALA A 37 -2.72 -40.73 81.77
N ALA A 38 -1.84 -39.81 81.39
CA ALA A 38 -2.18 -38.39 81.29
C ALA A 38 -3.27 -38.13 80.23
N PRO A 39 -4.09 -37.07 80.36
CA PRO A 39 -5.13 -36.76 79.37
C PRO A 39 -4.50 -36.34 78.04
N THR A 40 -4.94 -36.94 76.94
CA THR A 40 -4.54 -36.51 75.59
C THR A 40 -5.20 -35.19 75.24
N GLU A 41 -4.47 -34.08 75.32
CA GLU A 41 -4.94 -32.80 74.78
C GLU A 41 -5.09 -32.89 73.25
N SER A 42 -6.26 -32.53 72.73
CA SER A 42 -6.51 -32.47 71.29
C SER A 42 -5.84 -31.23 70.70
N SER A 43 -4.61 -31.36 70.19
CA SER A 43 -3.90 -30.26 69.54
C SER A 43 -4.60 -29.84 68.24
N ILE A 44 -5.32 -28.73 68.26
CA ILE A 44 -5.83 -28.09 67.03
C ILE A 44 -4.60 -27.51 66.30
N PRO A 45 -4.31 -27.91 65.05
CA PRO A 45 -3.20 -27.36 64.31
C PRO A 45 -3.45 -25.86 64.06
N SER A 46 -2.57 -25.03 64.62
CA SER A 46 -2.59 -23.57 64.48
C SER A 46 -1.19 -23.07 64.11
N TYR A 47 -1.12 -21.89 63.49
CA TYR A 47 0.12 -21.31 63.03
C TYR A 47 0.13 -19.79 63.32
N PRO A 48 1.24 -19.21 63.80
CA PRO A 48 1.30 -17.78 64.10
C PRO A 48 1.20 -16.95 62.81
N VAL A 49 0.26 -16.01 62.78
CA VAL A 49 0.13 -15.07 61.66
C VAL A 49 1.21 -14.00 61.72
N GLN A 50 1.76 -13.64 60.55
CA GLN A 50 2.71 -12.54 60.40
C GLN A 50 2.07 -11.48 59.50
N GLN A 51 2.13 -10.21 59.91
CA GLN A 51 1.66 -9.09 59.11
C GLN A 51 2.79 -8.62 58.20
N GLY A 52 2.55 -8.61 56.89
CA GLY A 52 3.51 -8.21 55.86
C GLY A 52 2.81 -7.92 54.53
N GLU A 53 3.59 -7.52 53.53
CA GLU A 53 3.06 -7.22 52.19
C GLU A 53 2.56 -8.51 51.50
N PHE A 54 1.28 -8.58 51.18
CA PHE A 54 0.66 -9.71 50.50
C PHE A 54 0.43 -9.41 49.02
N VAL A 55 1.43 -9.73 48.19
CA VAL A 55 1.39 -9.47 46.75
C VAL A 55 0.60 -10.56 46.02
N ILE A 56 -0.56 -10.20 45.46
CA ILE A 56 -1.37 -11.10 44.63
C ILE A 56 -0.84 -11.06 43.19
N SER A 57 0.04 -12.01 42.83
CA SER A 57 0.54 -12.12 41.45
C SER A 57 -0.40 -12.96 40.56
N LEU A 58 -1.03 -12.34 39.57
CA LEU A 58 -1.79 -13.04 38.53
C LEU A 58 -0.86 -13.47 37.38
N LYS A 59 -0.62 -14.78 37.25
CA LYS A 59 0.13 -15.35 36.11
C LYS A 59 -0.80 -15.51 34.91
N LEU A 60 -0.93 -14.45 34.10
CA LEU A 60 -1.58 -14.52 32.80
C LEU A 60 -0.77 -15.46 31.89
N LYS A 61 -1.44 -16.48 31.33
CA LYS A 61 -0.86 -17.39 30.34
C LYS A 61 -1.29 -16.96 28.95
N GLY A 62 -0.35 -16.42 28.18
CA GLY A 62 -0.59 -15.90 26.84
C GLY A 62 -0.73 -14.38 26.81
N GLY A 63 -0.43 -13.85 25.63
CA GLY A 63 -0.39 -12.43 25.29
C GLY A 63 0.31 -12.32 23.94
N GLU A 64 -0.16 -11.41 23.09
CA GLU A 64 0.43 -11.14 21.78
C GLU A 64 1.27 -9.87 21.85
N LEU A 65 2.35 -9.82 21.06
CA LEU A 65 3.19 -8.64 20.91
C LEU A 65 3.03 -8.14 19.48
N GLU A 66 2.68 -6.88 19.34
CA GLU A 66 2.54 -6.18 18.04
C GLU A 66 3.56 -5.04 17.97
N ALA A 67 3.91 -4.61 16.77
CA ALA A 67 4.76 -3.45 16.57
C ALA A 67 4.02 -2.17 16.99
N ILE A 68 4.73 -1.22 17.62
CA ILE A 68 4.15 0.08 18.02
C ILE A 68 3.76 0.89 16.78
N GLU A 69 4.58 0.83 15.74
CA GLU A 69 4.32 1.41 14.43
C GLU A 69 4.62 0.36 13.36
N ALA A 70 3.72 0.22 12.38
CA ALA A 70 3.89 -0.66 11.23
C ALA A 70 3.31 0.02 9.99
N GLU A 71 4.04 -0.05 8.88
CA GLU A 71 3.63 0.52 7.59
C GLU A 71 3.59 -0.58 6.54
N ASN A 72 2.45 -0.69 5.84
CA ASN A 72 2.27 -1.68 4.79
C ASN A 72 2.75 -1.09 3.47
N ILE A 73 3.79 -1.67 2.89
CA ILE A 73 4.22 -1.37 1.54
C ILE A 73 3.28 -2.08 0.56
N VAL A 74 2.81 -1.36 -0.46
CA VAL A 74 1.76 -1.84 -1.37
C VAL A 74 2.20 -1.69 -2.81
N ALA A 75 2.09 -2.77 -3.59
CA ALA A 75 2.39 -2.78 -5.01
C ALA A 75 1.53 -1.71 -5.74
N PRO A 76 2.11 -0.87 -6.61
CA PRO A 76 1.40 0.26 -7.18
C PRO A 76 0.23 -0.18 -8.07
N ARG A 77 -0.87 0.59 -8.05
CA ARG A 77 -2.06 0.33 -8.88
C ARG A 77 -1.84 0.76 -10.33
N VAL A 78 -1.07 -0.04 -11.07
CA VAL A 78 -0.77 0.14 -12.49
C VAL A 78 -1.50 -0.88 -13.36
N ARG A 79 -1.53 -0.65 -14.68
CA ARG A 79 -2.11 -1.61 -15.63
C ARG A 79 -1.11 -2.74 -15.92
N GLY A 80 -1.49 -3.97 -15.63
CA GLY A 80 -0.70 -5.18 -15.88
C GLY A 80 -0.34 -5.91 -14.59
N GLN A 81 0.42 -7.00 -14.72
CA GLN A 81 1.03 -7.69 -13.59
C GLN A 81 2.38 -7.03 -13.28
N LEU A 82 2.78 -7.08 -12.01
CA LEU A 82 4.05 -6.56 -11.51
C LEU A 82 4.93 -7.73 -11.10
N LYS A 83 5.98 -7.99 -11.86
CA LYS A 83 6.94 -9.04 -11.53
C LYS A 83 8.06 -8.49 -10.65
N ILE A 84 8.30 -9.11 -9.51
CA ILE A 84 9.34 -8.70 -8.56
C ILE A 84 10.71 -9.14 -9.09
N VAL A 85 11.65 -8.21 -9.21
CA VAL A 85 13.03 -8.44 -9.65
C VAL A 85 14.00 -8.36 -8.47
N GLU A 86 13.74 -7.49 -7.50
CA GLU A 86 14.59 -7.28 -6.33
C GLU A 86 13.73 -7.01 -5.09
N LEU A 87 14.20 -7.49 -3.93
CA LEU A 87 13.63 -7.26 -2.61
C LEU A 87 14.76 -6.98 -1.62
N PHE A 88 14.56 -6.01 -0.73
CA PHE A 88 15.45 -5.83 0.42
C PHE A 88 15.41 -7.05 1.34
N PRO A 89 16.52 -7.51 1.94
CA PRO A 89 16.53 -8.69 2.81
C PRO A 89 15.52 -8.64 3.96
N GLU A 90 14.69 -9.69 4.09
CA GLU A 90 13.79 -9.84 5.23
C GLU A 90 14.56 -10.01 6.55
N GLY A 91 14.14 -9.27 7.59
CA GLY A 91 14.76 -9.29 8.91
C GLY A 91 15.98 -8.38 9.06
N GLU A 92 16.35 -7.64 8.01
CA GLU A 92 17.33 -6.54 8.10
C GLU A 92 16.63 -5.19 8.31
N GLN A 93 17.40 -4.19 8.75
CA GLN A 93 16.92 -2.85 9.04
C GLN A 93 17.27 -1.91 7.88
N VAL A 94 16.27 -1.18 7.37
CA VAL A 94 16.44 -0.17 6.30
C VAL A 94 16.65 1.23 6.87
N GLU A 95 17.31 2.07 6.09
CA GLU A 95 17.38 3.52 6.24
C GLU A 95 16.47 4.24 5.22
N VAL A 96 16.32 5.56 5.36
CA VAL A 96 15.49 6.36 4.45
C VAL A 96 16.14 6.45 3.08
N GLY A 97 15.42 6.01 2.05
CA GLY A 97 15.86 6.00 0.65
C GLY A 97 16.32 4.64 0.13
N ASP A 98 16.48 3.64 1.00
CA ASP A 98 16.84 2.27 0.59
C ASP A 98 15.78 1.64 -0.32
N LEU A 99 16.24 0.86 -1.30
CA LEU A 99 15.38 0.14 -2.25
C LEU A 99 14.68 -1.03 -1.53
N LEU A 100 13.36 -0.97 -1.39
CA LEU A 100 12.56 -2.03 -0.77
C LEU A 100 12.14 -3.09 -1.79
N VAL A 101 11.59 -2.64 -2.93
CA VAL A 101 11.05 -3.50 -3.98
C VAL A 101 11.33 -2.90 -5.34
N GLN A 102 11.94 -3.68 -6.24
CA GLN A 102 12.05 -3.35 -7.66
C GLN A 102 11.18 -4.29 -8.47
N PHE A 103 10.24 -3.73 -9.25
CA PHE A 103 9.47 -4.47 -10.25
C PHE A 103 10.11 -4.38 -11.65
N GLU A 104 9.81 -5.33 -12.52
CA GLU A 104 10.34 -5.37 -13.89
C GLU A 104 9.86 -4.17 -14.71
N GLN A 105 10.81 -3.38 -15.25
CA GLN A 105 10.52 -2.10 -15.91
C GLN A 105 10.34 -2.20 -17.44
N THR A 106 10.61 -3.35 -18.06
CA THR A 106 10.67 -3.53 -19.53
C THR A 106 9.44 -2.94 -20.25
N ASP A 107 8.24 -3.36 -19.83
CA ASP A 107 6.97 -2.90 -20.41
C ASP A 107 6.64 -1.45 -20.07
N PHE A 108 7.06 -0.95 -18.90
CA PHE A 108 6.80 0.43 -18.48
C PHE A 108 7.67 1.42 -19.25
N ASN A 109 8.96 1.11 -19.42
CA ASN A 109 9.87 1.85 -20.29
C ASN A 109 9.37 1.90 -21.72
N LYS A 110 8.89 0.77 -22.27
CA LYS A 110 8.28 0.72 -23.59
C LYS A 110 7.05 1.63 -23.70
N ARG A 111 6.13 1.62 -22.72
CA ARG A 111 4.98 2.55 -22.70
C ARG A 111 5.38 4.01 -22.66
N VAL A 112 6.45 4.36 -21.94
CA VAL A 112 6.99 5.72 -21.91
C VAL A 112 7.50 6.10 -23.31
N MET A 113 8.33 5.26 -23.94
CA MET A 113 8.83 5.50 -25.30
C MET A 113 7.69 5.63 -26.33
N ASP A 114 6.70 4.73 -26.29
CA ASP A 114 5.52 4.75 -27.16
C ASP A 114 4.71 6.05 -26.96
N ALA A 115 4.61 6.56 -25.73
CA ALA A 115 3.92 7.81 -25.42
C ALA A 115 4.72 9.05 -25.83
N GLU A 116 6.05 9.04 -25.67
CA GLU A 116 6.95 10.10 -26.15
C GLU A 116 6.87 10.23 -27.67
N GLN A 117 6.92 9.12 -28.40
CA GLN A 117 6.78 9.12 -29.86
C GLN A 117 5.39 9.60 -30.31
N GLN A 118 4.33 9.35 -29.54
CA GLN A 118 3.00 9.88 -29.81
C GLN A 118 2.89 11.40 -29.56
N VAL A 119 3.55 11.93 -28.54
CA VAL A 119 3.66 13.38 -28.31
C VAL A 119 4.41 14.05 -29.47
N GLU A 120 5.54 13.48 -29.86
CA GLU A 120 6.38 14.02 -30.94
C GLU A 120 5.65 13.99 -32.29
N SER A 121 5.00 12.87 -32.61
CA SER A 121 4.16 12.75 -33.81
C SER A 121 3.03 13.78 -33.83
N ALA A 122 2.34 14.00 -32.71
CA ALA A 122 1.28 15.00 -32.61
C ALA A 122 1.79 16.45 -32.77
N LYS A 123 3.01 16.74 -32.32
CA LYS A 123 3.69 18.03 -32.52
C LYS A 123 4.08 18.24 -33.99
N ALA A 124 4.70 17.25 -34.62
CA ALA A 124 5.02 17.29 -36.05
C ALA A 124 3.77 17.45 -36.94
N ASP A 125 2.67 16.78 -36.60
CA ASP A 125 1.38 16.92 -37.29
C ASP A 125 0.81 18.35 -37.15
N MET A 126 0.96 18.97 -35.98
CA MET A 126 0.54 20.35 -35.71
C MET A 126 1.39 21.36 -36.51
N GLU A 127 2.71 21.22 -36.54
CA GLU A 127 3.60 22.06 -37.38
C GLU A 127 3.25 21.92 -38.87
N LYS A 128 2.99 20.70 -39.34
CA LYS A 128 2.55 20.42 -40.71
C LYS A 128 1.20 21.09 -41.02
N THR A 129 0.20 20.97 -40.14
CA THR A 129 -1.08 21.67 -40.29
C THR A 129 -0.87 23.20 -40.36
N GLN A 130 -0.06 23.78 -39.47
CA GLN A 130 0.26 25.22 -39.50
C GLN A 130 0.95 25.66 -40.80
N ALA A 131 1.87 24.86 -41.33
CA ALA A 131 2.54 25.13 -42.61
C ALA A 131 1.54 25.12 -43.79
N ILE A 132 0.62 24.14 -43.81
CA ILE A 132 -0.46 24.06 -44.80
C ILE A 132 -1.37 25.29 -44.70
N HIS A 133 -1.86 25.62 -43.51
CA HIS A 133 -2.69 26.80 -43.26
C HIS A 133 -2.00 28.10 -43.72
N LYS A 134 -0.70 28.26 -43.43
CA LYS A 134 0.08 29.43 -43.85
C LYS A 134 0.18 29.52 -45.37
N SER A 135 0.37 28.40 -46.06
CA SER A 135 0.39 28.32 -47.53
C SER A 135 -0.97 28.69 -48.14
N GLU A 136 -2.05 28.12 -47.61
CA GLU A 136 -3.42 28.38 -48.05
C GLU A 136 -3.84 29.84 -47.86
N ILE A 137 -3.59 30.43 -46.68
CA ILE A 137 -3.83 31.85 -46.41
C ILE A 137 -3.00 32.74 -47.33
N SER A 138 -1.77 32.34 -47.68
CA SER A 138 -0.93 33.09 -48.62
C SER A 138 -1.49 33.04 -50.05
N LYS A 139 -2.03 31.89 -50.47
CA LYS A 139 -2.73 31.75 -51.76
C LYS A 139 -4.00 32.61 -51.80
N LEU A 140 -4.86 32.52 -50.79
CA LEU A 140 -6.10 33.32 -50.71
C LEU A 140 -5.81 34.83 -50.76
N LYS A 141 -4.74 35.30 -50.11
CA LYS A 141 -4.29 36.71 -50.20
C LYS A 141 -3.81 37.10 -51.59
N ALA A 142 -3.14 36.20 -52.32
CA ALA A 142 -2.74 36.46 -53.70
C ALA A 142 -3.97 36.50 -54.63
N ASP A 143 -4.94 35.60 -54.42
CA ASP A 143 -6.20 35.56 -55.15
C ASP A 143 -7.01 36.85 -54.92
N ILE A 144 -7.14 37.31 -53.67
CA ILE A 144 -7.77 38.61 -53.32
C ILE A 144 -7.07 39.77 -54.04
N LYS A 145 -5.73 39.85 -53.99
CA LYS A 145 -4.98 40.92 -54.67
C LYS A 145 -5.23 40.96 -56.19
N ASN A 146 -5.43 39.79 -56.82
CA ASN A 146 -5.83 39.72 -58.23
C ASN A 146 -7.27 40.20 -58.44
N MET A 147 -8.20 39.91 -57.52
CA MET A 147 -9.58 40.41 -57.58
C MET A 147 -9.68 41.92 -57.33
N GLU A 148 -8.91 42.47 -56.39
CA GLU A 148 -8.76 43.92 -56.18
C GLU A 148 -8.25 44.62 -57.44
N ALA A 149 -7.24 44.06 -58.12
CA ALA A 149 -6.72 44.60 -59.37
C ALA A 149 -7.77 44.54 -60.51
N ASN A 150 -8.50 43.43 -60.63
CA ASN A 150 -9.57 43.28 -61.62
C ASN A 150 -10.73 44.24 -61.36
N LEU A 151 -11.13 44.43 -60.11
CA LEU A 151 -12.12 45.42 -59.69
C LEU A 151 -11.65 46.83 -60.09
N ARG A 152 -10.42 47.22 -59.74
CA ARG A 152 -9.90 48.54 -60.09
C ARG A 152 -9.82 48.77 -61.61
N LEU A 153 -9.50 47.73 -62.39
CA LEU A 153 -9.55 47.81 -63.86
C LEU A 153 -10.97 48.00 -64.39
N ALA A 154 -11.97 47.34 -63.81
CA ALA A 154 -13.38 47.51 -64.18
C ALA A 154 -13.91 48.89 -63.78
N GLU A 155 -13.56 49.40 -62.60
CA GLU A 155 -13.85 50.78 -62.18
C GLU A 155 -13.25 51.81 -63.16
N LEU A 156 -11.96 51.67 -63.50
CA LEU A 156 -11.29 52.53 -64.48
C LEU A 156 -11.94 52.46 -65.88
N LYS A 157 -12.54 51.32 -66.25
CA LYS A 157 -13.33 51.18 -67.48
C LYS A 157 -14.62 52.01 -67.40
N VAL A 158 -15.35 51.96 -66.28
CA VAL A 158 -16.53 52.80 -66.02
C VAL A 158 -16.17 54.29 -66.02
N GLU A 159 -15.07 54.68 -65.35
CA GLU A 159 -14.56 56.07 -65.33
C GLU A 159 -14.28 56.63 -66.74
N ARG A 160 -13.94 55.77 -67.72
CA ARG A 160 -13.69 56.18 -69.11
C ARG A 160 -14.93 56.26 -69.99
N MET A 161 -16.08 55.71 -69.56
CA MET A 161 -17.31 55.60 -70.35
C MET A 161 -18.23 56.84 -70.23
N ILE A 162 -17.72 57.97 -69.75
CA ILE A 162 -18.51 59.19 -69.45
C ILE A 162 -19.24 59.75 -70.68
N PHE A 163 -18.70 59.55 -71.89
CA PHE A 163 -19.26 60.06 -73.15
C PHE A 163 -19.79 58.96 -74.09
N GLU A 164 -19.84 57.71 -73.62
CA GLU A 164 -20.29 56.56 -74.43
C GLU A 164 -21.80 56.35 -74.36
N ALA A 165 -22.32 55.50 -75.24
CA ALA A 165 -23.74 55.15 -75.27
C ALA A 165 -24.20 54.51 -73.95
N THR A 166 -25.42 54.86 -73.48
CA THR A 166 -25.97 54.44 -72.17
C THR A 166 -25.85 52.93 -71.91
N VAL A 167 -26.13 52.10 -72.93
CA VAL A 167 -26.05 50.64 -72.83
C VAL A 167 -24.63 50.16 -72.51
N GLN A 168 -23.60 50.72 -73.17
CA GLN A 168 -22.20 50.35 -72.91
C GLN A 168 -21.78 50.74 -71.49
N LYS A 169 -22.20 51.94 -71.03
CA LYS A 169 -21.95 52.40 -69.66
C LYS A 169 -22.57 51.45 -68.63
N GLU A 170 -23.82 51.04 -68.83
CA GLU A 170 -24.53 50.12 -67.94
C GLU A 170 -23.89 48.71 -67.93
N GLU A 171 -23.43 48.20 -69.08
CA GLU A 171 -22.65 46.95 -69.15
C GLU A 171 -21.36 47.01 -68.31
N ALA A 172 -20.61 48.11 -68.39
CA ALA A 172 -19.40 48.30 -67.59
C ALA A 172 -19.69 48.46 -66.09
N GLU A 173 -20.79 49.14 -65.73
CA GLU A 173 -21.23 49.24 -64.32
C GLU A 173 -21.63 47.87 -63.76
N ILE A 174 -22.26 47.00 -64.56
CA ILE A 174 -22.56 45.60 -64.20
C ILE A 174 -21.28 44.77 -64.06
N GLU A 175 -20.30 44.96 -64.94
CA GLU A 175 -18.99 44.28 -64.87
C GLU A 175 -18.21 44.67 -63.60
N ALA A 176 -18.13 45.97 -63.29
CA ALA A 176 -17.51 46.46 -62.06
C ALA A 176 -18.22 45.93 -60.80
N ARG A 177 -19.56 45.90 -60.79
CA ARG A 177 -20.35 45.33 -59.68
C ARG A 177 -20.11 43.83 -59.49
N LYS A 178 -19.98 43.07 -60.57
CA LYS A 178 -19.60 41.64 -60.53
C LYS A 178 -18.20 41.42 -59.96
N ALA A 179 -17.22 42.25 -60.38
CA ALA A 179 -15.87 42.21 -59.82
C ALA A 179 -15.86 42.55 -58.31
N GLY A 180 -16.69 43.52 -57.89
CA GLY A 180 -16.86 43.88 -56.48
C GLY A 180 -17.38 42.73 -55.63
N LEU A 181 -18.48 42.10 -56.06
CA LEU A 181 -19.05 40.92 -55.40
C LEU A 181 -18.06 39.75 -55.35
N SER A 182 -17.28 39.53 -56.41
CA SER A 182 -16.23 38.50 -56.41
C SER A 182 -15.14 38.77 -55.36
N ASN A 183 -14.73 40.04 -55.21
CA ASN A 183 -13.72 40.43 -54.22
C ASN A 183 -14.26 40.27 -52.79
N GLU A 184 -15.50 40.69 -52.54
CA GLU A 184 -16.20 40.52 -51.26
C GLU A 184 -16.30 39.03 -50.86
N GLN A 185 -16.70 38.16 -51.79
CA GLN A 185 -16.74 36.71 -51.57
C GLN A 185 -15.36 36.11 -51.24
N ALA A 186 -14.28 36.64 -51.83
CA ALA A 186 -12.92 36.18 -51.52
C ALA A 186 -12.45 36.65 -50.14
N LEU A 187 -12.82 37.85 -49.70
CA LEU A 187 -12.59 38.34 -48.34
C LEU A 187 -13.36 37.51 -47.31
N GLU A 188 -14.65 37.25 -47.53
CA GLU A 188 -15.48 36.41 -46.65
C GLU A 188 -14.92 34.98 -46.56
N LYS A 189 -14.46 34.42 -47.68
CA LYS A 189 -13.77 33.12 -47.71
C LYS A 189 -12.48 33.13 -46.91
N LEU A 190 -11.68 34.21 -46.96
CA LEU A 190 -10.45 34.34 -46.16
C LEU A 190 -10.76 34.38 -44.65
N GLU A 191 -11.75 35.14 -44.21
CA GLU A 191 -12.14 35.17 -42.80
C GLU A 191 -12.69 33.81 -42.33
N SER A 192 -13.55 33.18 -43.15
CA SER A 192 -14.05 31.82 -42.90
C SER A 192 -12.89 30.82 -42.74
N GLN A 193 -11.88 30.88 -43.62
CA GLN A 193 -10.71 30.01 -43.54
C GLN A 193 -9.88 30.26 -42.28
N LYS A 194 -9.71 31.51 -41.83
CA LYS A 194 -9.02 31.80 -40.57
C LYS A 194 -9.74 31.18 -39.37
N ILE A 195 -11.08 31.24 -39.34
CA ILE A 195 -11.89 30.65 -38.27
C ILE A 195 -11.72 29.12 -38.24
N ILE A 196 -11.81 28.48 -39.42
CA ILE A 196 -11.59 27.03 -39.58
C ILE A 196 -10.18 26.64 -39.12
N ASN A 197 -9.15 27.34 -39.60
CA ASN A 197 -7.75 27.09 -39.26
C ASN A 197 -7.50 27.23 -37.74
N GLY A 198 -8.08 28.27 -37.10
CA GLY A 198 -8.01 28.46 -35.66
C GLY A 198 -8.70 27.34 -34.85
N ALA A 199 -9.83 26.82 -35.33
CA ALA A 199 -10.52 25.69 -34.72
C ALA A 199 -9.71 24.38 -34.86
N GLU A 200 -9.10 24.13 -36.03
CA GLU A 200 -8.23 22.96 -36.25
C GLU A 200 -6.96 23.04 -35.40
N VAL A 201 -6.30 24.20 -35.33
CA VAL A 201 -5.16 24.47 -34.44
C VAL A 201 -5.52 24.16 -32.98
N LYS A 202 -6.69 24.61 -32.51
CA LYS A 202 -7.16 24.32 -31.15
C LYS A 202 -7.41 22.82 -30.93
N LYS A 203 -7.96 22.13 -31.93
CA LYS A 203 -8.15 20.66 -31.89
C LYS A 203 -6.82 19.92 -31.78
N ARG A 204 -5.81 20.31 -32.57
CA ARG A 204 -4.45 19.73 -32.51
C ARG A 204 -3.75 20.02 -31.18
N GLN A 205 -3.92 21.22 -30.62
CA GLN A 205 -3.39 21.54 -29.29
C GLN A 205 -3.97 20.64 -28.20
N LEU A 206 -5.30 20.43 -28.18
CA LEU A 206 -5.96 19.52 -27.23
C LEU A 206 -5.53 18.05 -27.41
N GLU A 207 -5.17 17.65 -28.63
CA GLU A 207 -4.61 16.34 -28.93
C GLU A 207 -3.19 16.18 -28.36
N ILE A 208 -2.31 17.18 -28.54
CA ILE A 208 -0.97 17.21 -27.94
C ILE A 208 -1.08 17.13 -26.41
N GLU A 209 -1.90 17.99 -25.78
CA GLU A 209 -2.09 17.96 -24.33
C GLU A 209 -2.60 16.61 -23.81
N ARG A 210 -3.46 15.93 -24.57
CA ARG A 210 -3.90 14.56 -24.23
C ARG A 210 -2.73 13.60 -24.25
N LYS A 211 -1.87 13.65 -25.28
CA LYS A 211 -0.67 12.81 -25.37
C LYS A 211 0.36 13.13 -24.30
N GLU A 212 0.53 14.39 -23.93
CA GLU A 212 1.40 14.79 -22.83
C GLU A 212 0.88 14.30 -21.47
N ARG A 213 -0.45 14.31 -21.24
CA ARG A 213 -1.05 13.69 -20.04
C ARG A 213 -0.88 12.17 -20.03
N GLU A 214 -0.99 11.50 -21.18
CA GLU A 214 -0.71 10.06 -21.32
C GLU A 214 0.77 9.75 -21.00
N LEU A 215 1.70 10.57 -21.48
CA LEU A 215 3.13 10.46 -21.16
C LEU A 215 3.44 10.70 -19.68
N VAL A 216 2.91 11.75 -19.06
CA VAL A 216 3.08 12.01 -17.62
C VAL A 216 2.54 10.83 -16.80
N LYS A 217 1.41 10.24 -17.20
CA LYS A 217 0.88 9.03 -16.57
C LYS A 217 1.83 7.84 -16.75
N ALA A 218 2.33 7.57 -17.96
CA ALA A 218 3.26 6.47 -18.21
C ALA A 218 4.56 6.60 -17.39
N ARG A 219 5.12 7.82 -17.31
CA ARG A 219 6.30 8.11 -16.48
C ARG A 219 6.03 7.93 -14.99
N LYS A 220 4.82 8.27 -14.51
CA LYS A 220 4.41 8.00 -13.13
C LYS A 220 4.23 6.51 -12.85
N GLU A 221 3.61 5.75 -13.77
CA GLU A 221 3.54 4.28 -13.66
C GLU A 221 4.94 3.67 -13.60
N LEU A 222 5.88 4.08 -14.46
CA LEU A 222 7.29 3.66 -14.44
C LEU A 222 7.97 4.01 -13.10
N ALA A 223 7.89 5.25 -12.64
CA ALA A 223 8.49 5.65 -11.37
C ALA A 223 7.92 4.87 -10.17
N SER A 224 6.68 4.39 -10.26
CA SER A 224 6.04 3.60 -9.21
C SER A 224 6.55 2.16 -9.15
N THR A 225 7.25 1.66 -10.18
CA THR A 225 7.85 0.32 -10.21
C THR A 225 9.04 0.15 -9.25
N THR A 226 9.52 1.24 -8.67
CA THR A 226 10.62 1.27 -7.72
C THR A 226 10.06 1.83 -6.41
N ILE A 227 10.07 1.02 -5.34
CA ILE A 227 9.61 1.45 -4.03
C ILE A 227 10.81 1.57 -3.09
N ASN A 228 10.99 2.75 -2.51
CA ASN A 228 12.04 3.04 -1.54
C ASN A 228 11.44 3.29 -0.15
N ALA A 229 12.25 3.11 0.90
CA ALA A 229 11.85 3.33 2.28
C ALA A 229 11.69 4.83 2.61
N GLU A 230 10.50 5.24 3.06
CA GLU A 230 10.27 6.61 3.57
C GLU A 230 10.73 6.80 5.02
N LYS A 231 10.89 5.69 5.77
CA LYS A 231 11.24 5.64 7.19
C LYS A 231 12.16 4.46 7.48
N PRO A 232 13.05 4.55 8.48
CA PRO A 232 13.85 3.42 8.90
C PRO A 232 13.00 2.39 9.68
N GLY A 233 13.28 1.10 9.51
CA GLY A 233 12.48 0.03 10.12
C GLY A 233 12.98 -1.37 9.80
N LEU A 234 12.41 -2.39 10.44
CA LEU A 234 12.70 -3.80 10.18
C LEU A 234 11.84 -4.30 9.00
N VAL A 235 12.45 -4.87 7.96
CA VAL A 235 11.72 -5.38 6.80
C VAL A 235 11.08 -6.74 7.10
N VAL A 236 9.79 -6.87 6.80
CA VAL A 236 9.00 -8.11 6.91
C VAL A 236 8.21 -8.28 5.62
N TYR A 237 8.33 -9.42 4.96
CA TYR A 237 7.68 -9.64 3.66
C TYR A 237 6.16 -9.78 3.77
N GLY A 238 5.47 -9.06 2.89
CA GLY A 238 4.05 -9.20 2.62
C GLY A 238 3.69 -10.62 2.20
N LYS A 239 2.43 -10.99 2.45
CA LYS A 239 1.87 -12.30 2.09
C LYS A 239 0.83 -12.13 0.98
N VAL A 240 1.02 -12.87 -0.10
CA VAL A 240 0.16 -12.87 -1.29
C VAL A 240 -0.49 -14.24 -1.45
N TRP A 241 -1.72 -14.26 -1.95
CA TRP A 241 -2.45 -15.51 -2.17
C TRP A 241 -1.84 -16.30 -3.33
N LYS A 242 -1.27 -17.47 -3.03
CA LYS A 242 -0.74 -18.44 -4.01
C LYS A 242 -1.55 -19.72 -3.89
N GLY A 243 -2.54 -19.88 -4.78
CA GLY A 243 -3.51 -20.97 -4.66
C GLY A 243 -4.35 -20.84 -3.39
N GLU A 244 -4.39 -21.89 -2.58
CA GLU A 244 -5.27 -21.98 -1.40
C GLU A 244 -4.75 -21.25 -0.14
N ARG A 245 -3.52 -20.74 -0.12
CA ARG A 245 -2.91 -20.15 1.08
C ARG A 245 -2.14 -18.86 0.78
N PRO A 246 -2.08 -17.92 1.74
CA PRO A 246 -1.22 -16.75 1.64
C PRO A 246 0.24 -17.14 1.95
N GLU A 247 1.12 -16.98 0.96
CA GLU A 247 2.57 -17.20 1.09
C GLU A 247 3.33 -15.87 1.06
N LYS A 248 4.51 -15.81 1.70
CA LYS A 248 5.40 -14.65 1.57
C LYS A 248 5.82 -14.44 0.11
N ILE A 249 5.99 -13.19 -0.28
CA ILE A 249 6.57 -12.81 -1.58
C ILE A 249 8.02 -13.30 -1.71
N ARG A 250 8.46 -13.46 -2.96
CA ARG A 250 9.81 -13.84 -3.37
C ARG A 250 10.15 -13.14 -4.68
N VAL A 251 11.45 -12.96 -4.93
CA VAL A 251 11.94 -12.53 -6.25
C VAL A 251 11.46 -13.50 -7.33
N GLY A 252 10.96 -12.97 -8.44
CA GLY A 252 10.35 -13.71 -9.54
C GLY A 252 8.82 -13.86 -9.46
N ASP A 253 8.18 -13.56 -8.33
CA ASP A 253 6.72 -13.59 -8.22
C ASP A 253 6.05 -12.48 -9.05
N GLU A 254 4.85 -12.76 -9.56
CA GLU A 254 3.96 -11.77 -10.18
C GLU A 254 2.84 -11.38 -9.20
N VAL A 255 2.71 -10.08 -8.91
CA VAL A 255 1.69 -9.52 -8.03
C VAL A 255 0.77 -8.55 -8.78
N TRP A 256 -0.42 -8.32 -8.22
CA TRP A 256 -1.37 -7.32 -8.71
C TRP A 256 -1.22 -6.01 -7.93
N GLY A 257 -1.51 -4.89 -8.58
CA GLY A 257 -1.50 -3.59 -7.91
C GLY A 257 -2.54 -3.49 -6.79
N GLY A 258 -2.13 -2.97 -5.64
CA GLY A 258 -2.94 -2.88 -4.42
C GLY A 258 -2.75 -4.04 -3.43
N VAL A 259 -1.80 -4.95 -3.68
CA VAL A 259 -1.43 -6.05 -2.79
C VAL A 259 -0.19 -5.67 -1.96
N ASN A 260 -0.14 -6.08 -0.69
CA ASN A 260 1.02 -5.85 0.17
C ASN A 260 2.22 -6.69 -0.30
N VAL A 261 3.38 -6.05 -0.39
CA VAL A 261 4.69 -6.62 -0.77
C VAL A 261 5.67 -6.42 0.35
#